data_AF-A0A1F3C5B2-F1
#
_entry.id   AF-A0A1F3C5B2-F1
#
_cell.length_a   1.000
_cell.length_b   1.000
_cell.length_c   1.000
_cell.angle_alpha   90.00
_cell.angle_beta   90.00
_cell.angle_gamma   90.00
#
_symmetry.space_group_name_H-M   'P 1'
#
loop_
_entity.id
_entity.type
_entity.pdbx_description
1 polymer ?
#
loop_
_entity_poly.entity_id
_entity_poly.type
_entity_poly.pdbx_seq_one_letter_code
_entity_poly.pdbx_strand_id
1 'polypeptide(L)' 'MEQRINATIEKVRPYLIADGGDISFIELTDDMVVKVRLLGACGACPFSLQTLKNGVEQAVKKEIPEIKEVVSA' A
#
# COMPACT_ATOMS: atom_id res chain seq x y z
N MET A 1 -10.31 4.56 11.49
CA MET A 1 -9.92 4.65 10.07
C MET A 1 -8.84 3.62 9.73
N GLU A 2 -7.80 3.49 10.56
CA GLU A 2 -6.73 2.48 10.43
C GLU A 2 -7.23 1.04 10.22
N GLN A 3 -8.26 0.60 10.95
CA GLN A 3 -8.84 -0.74 10.75
C GLN A 3 -9.36 -0.96 9.32
N ARG A 4 -9.93 0.06 8.67
CA ARG A 4 -10.37 -0.01 7.27
C ARG A 4 -9.16 -0.09 6.34
N ILE A 5 -8.13 0.70 6.60
CA ILE A 5 -6.88 0.69 5.83
C ILE A 5 -6.24 -0.71 5.90
N ASN A 6 -6.08 -1.26 7.11
CA ASN A 6 -5.55 -2.59 7.32
C ASN A 6 -6.40 -3.66 6.61
N ALA A 7 -7.74 -3.59 6.70
CA ALA A 7 -8.61 -4.52 6.00
C ALA A 7 -8.44 -4.45 4.48
N THR A 8 -8.30 -3.24 3.90
CA THR A 8 -8.05 -3.08 2.46
C THR A 8 -6.65 -3.57 2.07
N ILE A 9 -5.64 -3.35 2.91
CA ILE A 9 -4.27 -3.86 2.71
C ILE A 9 -4.26 -5.40 2.70
N GLU A 10 -4.96 -6.05 3.63
CA GLU A 10 -5.06 -7.51 3.68
C GLU A 10 -5.76 -8.10 2.44
N LYS A 11 -6.69 -7.35 1.80
CA LYS A 11 -7.30 -7.78 0.52
C LYS A 11 -6.32 -7.74 -0.65
N VAL A 12 -5.37 -6.80 -0.66
CA VAL A 12 -4.39 -6.68 -1.76
C VAL A 12 -3.13 -7.52 -1.54
N ARG A 13 -2.82 -7.85 -0.28
CA ARG A 13 -1.65 -8.65 0.12
C ARG A 13 -1.48 -9.96 -0.68
N PRO A 14 -2.51 -10.78 -0.96
CA PRO A 14 -2.35 -12.00 -1.76
C PRO A 14 -1.80 -11.75 -3.17
N TYR A 15 -2.21 -10.64 -3.81
CA TYR A 15 -1.71 -10.24 -5.13
C TYR A 15 -0.26 -9.77 -5.06
N LEU A 16 0.08 -9.01 -4.01
CA LEU A 16 1.45 -8.57 -3.76
C LEU A 16 2.39 -9.76 -3.54
N ILE A 17 1.96 -10.77 -2.77
CA ILE A 17 2.71 -12.01 -2.54
C ILE A 17 2.89 -12.80 -3.83
N ALA A 18 1.87 -12.85 -4.70
CA ALA A 18 1.96 -13.50 -6.01
C ALA A 18 3.00 -12.80 -6.92
N ASP A 19 3.12 -11.47 -6.82
CA ASP A 19 4.16 -10.68 -7.47
C ASP A 19 5.52 -10.74 -6.74
N GLY A 20 5.62 -11.56 -5.68
CA GLY A 20 6.81 -11.77 -4.87
C GLY A 20 7.08 -10.69 -3.82
N GLY A 21 6.19 -9.71 -3.70
CA GLY A 21 6.19 -8.64 -2.71
C GLY A 21 5.39 -8.95 -1.44
N ASP A 22 5.34 -7.99 -0.54
CA ASP A 22 4.43 -7.91 0.60
C ASP A 22 4.31 -6.42 1.01
N ILE A 23 3.39 -6.11 1.90
CA ILE A 23 3.13 -4.75 2.38
C ILE A 23 2.83 -4.79 3.87
N SER A 24 3.17 -3.71 4.56
CA SER A 24 2.77 -3.48 5.95
C SER A 24 2.33 -2.04 6.12
N PHE A 25 1.22 -1.83 6.81
CA PHE A 25 0.81 -0.50 7.25
C PHE A 25 1.76 0.02 8.33
N ILE A 26 2.16 1.29 8.23
CA ILE A 26 2.99 1.95 9.25
C ILE A 26 2.13 2.92 10.05
N GLU A 27 1.56 3.93 9.38
CA GLU A 27 0.77 4.97 10.03
C GLU A 27 -0.16 5.69 9.04
N LEU A 28 -1.19 6.34 9.59
CA LEU A 28 -2.00 7.33 8.90
C LEU A 28 -1.64 8.70 9.49
N THR A 29 -1.13 9.60 8.66
CA THR A 29 -0.81 10.98 9.08
C THR A 29 -2.07 11.84 9.18
N ASP A 30 -1.99 12.95 9.92
CA ASP A 30 -3.08 13.92 10.05
C ASP A 30 -3.51 14.55 8.70
N ASP A 31 -2.60 14.56 7.71
CA ASP A 31 -2.85 15.04 6.35
C ASP A 31 -3.62 14.05 5.47
N MET A 32 -4.07 12.91 6.02
CA MET A 32 -4.70 11.80 5.31
C MET A 32 -3.76 11.10 4.33
N VAL A 33 -2.45 11.05 4.66
CA VAL A 33 -1.45 10.26 3.93
C VAL A 33 -1.20 8.95 4.66
N VAL A 34 -1.34 7.82 3.96
CA VAL A 34 -1.05 6.48 4.49
C VAL A 34 0.40 6.15 4.21
N LYS A 35 1.17 5.89 5.26
CA LYS A 35 2.52 5.35 5.13
C LYS A 35 2.48 3.84 5.20
N VAL A 36 3.14 3.20 4.24
CA VAL A 36 3.28 1.75 4.17
C VAL A 36 4.74 1.37 3.98
N ARG A 37 5.10 0.17 4.40
CA ARG A 37 6.37 -0.47 4.04
C ARG A 37 6.08 -1.52 2.99
N LEU A 38 6.69 -1.38 1.81
CA LEU A 38 6.68 -2.44 0.81
C LEU A 38 7.85 -3.38 1.09
N LEU A 39 7.57 -4.68 1.08
CA LEU A 39 8.53 -5.78 1.29
C LEU A 39 8.58 -6.59 -0.02
N GLY A 40 9.70 -7.28 -0.31
CA GLY A 40 9.77 -8.28 -1.39
C GLY A 40 9.95 -7.77 -2.84
N ALA A 41 9.78 -8.70 -3.79
CA ALA A 41 10.46 -8.90 -5.08
C ALA A 41 10.46 -7.71 -6.05
N CYS A 42 11.25 -6.71 -5.73
CA CYS A 42 12.58 -6.56 -6.31
C CYS A 42 13.17 -5.34 -5.64
N GLY A 43 13.94 -5.52 -4.57
CA GLY A 43 14.72 -4.44 -3.96
C GLY A 43 15.68 -3.75 -4.94
N ALA A 44 15.80 -4.27 -6.17
CA ALA A 44 16.64 -3.77 -7.25
C ALA A 44 15.88 -3.23 -8.48
N CYS A 45 14.54 -3.37 -8.59
CA CYS A 45 13.79 -2.87 -9.75
C CYS A 45 12.82 -1.75 -9.35
N PRO A 46 13.22 -0.47 -9.50
CA PRO A 46 12.41 0.68 -9.11
C PRO A 46 11.06 0.74 -9.83
N PHE A 47 10.94 0.10 -11.00
CA PHE A 47 9.72 0.07 -11.79
C PHE A 47 8.61 -0.79 -11.15
N SER A 48 8.98 -1.91 -10.52
CA SER A 48 8.03 -2.81 -9.85
C SER A 48 7.47 -2.15 -8.59
N LEU A 49 8.31 -1.45 -7.82
CA LEU A 49 7.89 -0.74 -6.60
C LEU A 49 6.85 0.35 -6.89
N GLN A 50 7.06 1.13 -7.95
CA GLN A 50 6.11 2.18 -8.33
C GLN A 50 4.76 1.61 -8.77
N THR A 51 4.77 0.48 -9.50
CA THR A 51 3.55 -0.19 -9.95
C THR A 51 2.77 -0.78 -8.78
N LEU A 52 3.46 -1.45 -7.84
CA LEU A 52 2.87 -2.00 -6.62
C LEU A 52 2.28 -0.89 -5.75
N LYS A 53 3.02 0.20 -5.52
CA LYS A 53 2.53 1.39 -4.81
C LYS A 53 1.23 1.90 -5.43
N ASN A 54 1.22 2.09 -6.75
CA ASN A 54 0.04 2.61 -7.44
C ASN A 54 -1.17 1.68 -7.30
N GLY A 55 -0.97 0.36 -7.39
CA GLY A 55 -2.06 -0.62 -7.19
C GLY A 55 -2.68 -0.53 -5.80
N VAL A 56 -1.83 -0.45 -4.77
CA VAL A 56 -2.26 -0.30 -3.37
C VAL A 56 -2.96 1.05 -3.17
N GLU A 57 -2.40 2.14 -3.69
CA GLU A 57 -2.97 3.47 -3.58
C GLU A 57 -4.38 3.55 -4.18
N GLN A 58 -4.58 2.96 -5.36
CA GLN A 58 -5.88 2.88 -5.99
C GLN A 58 -6.88 2.05 -5.17
N ALA A 59 -6.45 0.91 -4.62
CA ALA A 59 -7.30 0.07 -3.78
C ALA A 59 -7.74 0.81 -2.50
N VAL A 60 -6.80 1.46 -1.82
CA VAL A 60 -7.05 2.24 -0.61
C VAL A 60 -7.97 3.42 -0.89
N LYS A 61 -7.71 4.20 -1.93
CA LYS A 61 -8.57 5.34 -2.32
C LYS A 61 -9.97 4.93 -2.75
N LYS A 62 -10.11 3.76 -3.39
CA LYS A 62 -11.41 3.22 -3.79
C LYS A 62 -12.27 2.85 -2.58
N GLU A 63 -11.66 2.31 -1.53
CA GLU A 63 -12.39 1.88 -0.33
C GLU A 63 -12.50 3.00 0.73
N ILE A 64 -11.56 3.95 0.70
CA ILE A 64 -11.45 5.08 1.63
C ILE A 64 -11.07 6.34 0.83
N PRO A 65 -12.06 7.02 0.22
CA PRO A 65 -11.82 8.20 -0.64
C PRO A 65 -11.28 9.42 0.12
N GLU A 66 -11.27 9.39 1.45
CA GLU A 66 -10.69 10.42 2.31
C GLU A 66 -9.15 10.43 2.26
N ILE A 67 -8.53 9.32 1.85
CA ILE A 67 -7.07 9.21 1.73
C ILE A 67 -6.56 10.03 0.54
N LYS A 68 -5.63 10.95 0.81
CA LYS A 68 -5.02 11.80 -0.22
C LYS A 68 -3.91 11.10 -0.98
N GLU A 69 -3.07 10.34 -0.29
CA GLU A 69 -1.88 9.71 -0.86
C GLU A 69 -1.47 8.45 -0.07
N VAL A 70 -0.81 7.52 -0.75
CA VAL A 70 -0.08 6.41 -0.14
C VAL A 70 1.42 6.55 -0.46
N VAL A 71 2.26 6.56 0.57
CA VAL A 71 3.72 6.67 0.43
C VAL A 71 4.43 5.46 1.03
N SER A 72 5.50 5.02 0.38
CA SER A 72 6.39 3.99 0.91
C SER A 72 7.46 4.62 1.80
N ALA A 73 7.68 4.09 3.00
CA ALA A 73 8.77 4.47 3.91
C ALA A 73 9.88 3.43 3.96
#